data_AF-A0A7C0YDM8-F1
#
_entry.id   AF-A0A7C0YDM8-F1
#
_cell.length_a   1.000
_cell.length_b   1.000
_cell.length_c   1.000
_cell.angle_alpha   90.00
_cell.angle_beta   90.00
_cell.angle_gamma   90.00
#
_symmetry.space_group_name_H-M   'P 1'
#
loop_
_entity.id
_entity.type
_entity.pdbx_description
1 polymer ?
#
loop_
_entity_poly.entity_id
_entity_poly.type
_entity_poly.pdbx_seq_one_letter_code
_entity_poly.pdbx_strand_id
1 'polypeptide(L)'
;MIIETSNGTSYDTTRDLKPAERHVLQKLFLWESIAKNLQEFKQKKKEALLKGWNNSGPIEESPALRAIIRDLEKKVLHRLSNRTSNRE
;
A
#
# COMPACT_ATOMS: atom_id res chain seq x y z
N MET A 1 -13.08 6.16 3.24
CA MET A 1 -12.43 6.28 1.91
C MET A 1 -12.74 5.00 1.18
N ILE A 2 -13.28 5.07 -0.04
CA ILE A 2 -13.46 3.86 -0.86
C ILE A 2 -12.20 3.69 -1.71
N ILE A 3 -11.65 2.48 -1.73
CA ILE A 3 -10.49 2.13 -2.54
C ILE A 3 -10.92 1.10 -3.56
N GLU A 4 -10.81 1.47 -4.82
CA GLU A 4 -10.97 0.53 -5.92
C GLU A 4 -9.60 -0.03 -6.31
N THR A 5 -9.50 -1.35 -6.26
CA THR A 5 -8.34 -2.09 -6.76
C THR A 5 -8.43 -2.23 -8.28
N SER A 6 -7.29 -2.41 -8.94
CA SER A 6 -7.22 -2.59 -10.40
C SER A 6 -7.96 -3.85 -10.87
N ASN A 7 -8.32 -4.75 -9.95
CA ASN A 7 -9.14 -5.93 -10.20
C ASN A 7 -10.67 -5.65 -10.13
N GLY A 8 -11.10 -4.40 -9.95
CA GLY A 8 -12.51 -4.00 -9.84
C GLY A 8 -13.13 -4.27 -8.47
N THR A 9 -12.35 -4.71 -7.47
CA THR A 9 -12.85 -4.87 -6.10
C THR A 9 -12.76 -3.54 -5.37
N SER A 10 -13.90 -3.11 -4.80
CA SER A 10 -13.99 -1.93 -3.94
C SER A 10 -13.95 -2.31 -2.47
N TYR A 11 -13.11 -1.63 -1.71
CA TYR A 11 -13.00 -1.76 -0.26
C TYR A 11 -13.39 -0.44 0.42
N ASP A 12 -14.32 -0.51 1.36
CA ASP A 12 -14.60 0.60 2.25
C ASP A 12 -13.61 0.56 3.40
N THR A 13 -12.65 1.49 3.42
CA THR A 13 -11.65 1.54 4.49
C THR A 13 -12.28 1.71 5.87
N THR A 14 -13.50 2.26 5.96
CA THR A 14 -14.20 2.46 7.24
C THR A 14 -14.91 1.22 7.77
N ARG A 15 -15.22 0.26 6.91
CA ARG A 15 -15.91 -0.99 7.27
C ARG A 15 -14.98 -2.20 7.21
N ASP A 16 -14.14 -2.26 6.20
CA ASP A 16 -13.35 -3.44 5.83
C ASP A 16 -11.92 -3.42 6.42
N LEU A 17 -11.49 -2.29 6.98
CA LEU A 17 -10.18 -2.14 7.65
C LEU A 17 -10.31 -1.65 9.08
N LYS A 18 -9.45 -2.16 9.96
CA LYS A 18 -9.29 -1.64 11.33
C LYS A 18 -8.66 -0.24 11.32
N PRO A 19 -8.90 0.60 12.35
CA PRO A 19 -8.29 1.93 12.43
C PRO A 19 -6.76 1.93 12.21
N ALA A 20 -6.07 0.99 12.85
CA ALA A 20 -4.62 0.83 12.73
C ALA A 20 -4.17 0.51 11.27
N GLU A 21 -4.94 -0.31 10.56
CA GLU A 21 -4.67 -0.67 9.16
C GLU A 21 -4.87 0.52 8.21
N ARG A 22 -5.87 1.37 8.47
CA ARG A 22 -6.10 2.60 7.68
C ARG A 22 -4.90 3.54 7.76
N HIS A 23 -4.30 3.65 8.94
CA HIS A 23 -3.10 4.46 9.14
C HIS A 23 -1.88 3.91 8.40
N VAL A 24 -1.69 2.59 8.42
CA VAL A 24 -0.66 1.93 7.60
C VAL A 24 -0.91 2.22 6.13
N LEU A 25 -2.16 2.10 5.69
CA LEU A 25 -2.54 2.31 4.30
C LEU A 25 -2.28 3.75 3.83
N GLN A 26 -2.55 4.75 4.67
CA GLN A 26 -2.20 6.15 4.38
C GLN A 26 -0.69 6.32 4.13
N LYS A 27 0.16 5.72 4.99
CA LYS A 27 1.62 5.73 4.79
C LYS A 27 2.00 5.03 3.48
N LEU A 28 1.36 3.91 3.17
CA LEU A 28 1.63 3.16 1.95
C LEU A 28 1.24 3.91 0.69
N PHE A 29 0.15 4.69 0.69
CA PHE A 29 -0.18 5.56 -0.45
C PHE A 29 0.91 6.60 -0.73
N LEU A 30 1.50 7.19 0.31
CA LEU A 30 2.64 8.09 0.13
C LEU A 30 3.84 7.36 -0.48
N TRP A 31 4.18 6.18 0.04
CA TRP A 31 5.29 5.39 -0.48
C TRP A 31 5.03 4.87 -1.90
N GLU A 32 3.79 4.58 -2.25
CA GLU A 32 3.41 4.18 -3.60
C GLU A 32 3.82 5.24 -4.62
N SER A 33 3.65 6.54 -4.32
CA SER A 33 3.98 7.63 -5.26
C SER A 33 5.45 8.05 -5.30
N ILE A 34 6.23 7.79 -4.23
CA ILE A 34 7.64 8.22 -4.14
C ILE A 34 8.69 7.10 -4.23
N ALA A 35 8.30 5.83 -4.03
CA ALA A 35 9.26 4.72 -4.05
C ALA A 35 9.98 4.62 -5.39
N LYS A 36 11.31 4.50 -5.37
CA LYS A 36 12.19 4.42 -6.54
C LYS A 36 12.22 3.03 -7.16
N ASN A 37 11.90 2.00 -6.38
CA ASN A 37 11.83 0.61 -6.84
C ASN A 37 10.82 -0.19 -5.98
N LEU A 38 10.43 -1.38 -6.46
CA LEU A 38 9.50 -2.24 -5.73
C LEU A 38 10.06 -2.72 -4.38
N GLN A 39 11.38 -2.93 -4.28
CA GLN A 39 12.02 -3.41 -3.06
C GLN A 39 11.93 -2.36 -1.94
N GLU A 40 12.11 -1.08 -2.26
CA GLU A 40 11.93 0.04 -1.33
C GLU A 40 10.49 0.10 -0.83
N PHE A 41 9.51 -0.02 -1.73
CA PHE A 41 8.10 -0.09 -1.33
C PHE A 41 7.83 -1.27 -0.38
N LYS A 42 8.32 -2.46 -0.71
CA LYS A 42 8.19 -3.66 0.15
C LYS A 42 8.85 -3.49 1.51
N GLN A 43 10.00 -2.83 1.57
CA GLN A 43 10.67 -2.53 2.83
C GLN A 43 9.86 -1.56 3.67
N LYS A 44 9.34 -0.49 3.06
CA LYS A 44 8.48 0.49 3.74
C LYS A 44 7.16 -0.10 4.19
N LYS A 45 6.62 -1.06 3.44
CA LYS A 45 5.49 -1.89 3.88
C LYS A 45 5.80 -2.63 5.18
N LYS A 46 6.91 -3.37 5.22
CA LYS A 46 7.32 -4.10 6.43
C LYS A 46 7.51 -3.15 7.61
N GLU A 47 8.19 -2.02 7.41
CA GLU A 47 8.35 -1.02 8.46
C GLU A 47 7.03 -0.46 8.96
N ALA A 48 6.08 -0.16 8.06
CA ALA A 48 4.77 0.37 8.42
C ALA A 48 3.93 -0.64 9.20
N LEU A 49 3.99 -1.92 8.85
CA LEU A 49 3.30 -3.00 9.55
C LEU A 49 3.93 -3.31 10.91
N LEU A 50 5.27 -3.28 11.02
CA LEU A 50 5.99 -3.55 12.27
C LEU A 50 5.82 -2.44 13.30
N LYS A 51 5.97 -1.17 12.88
CA LYS A 51 5.81 -0.01 13.77
C LYS A 51 4.35 0.31 14.04
N GLY A 52 3.46 -0.09 13.12
CA GLY A 52 2.07 0.31 13.12
C GLY A 52 1.87 1.83 13.11
N TRP A 53 0.78 2.26 13.74
CA TRP A 53 0.52 3.66 14.00
C TRP A 53 1.15 4.07 15.34
N ASN A 54 1.96 5.13 15.38
CA ASN A 54 2.56 5.67 16.61
C ASN A 54 3.23 4.62 17.54
N ASN A 55 3.94 3.63 16.98
CA ASN A 55 4.52 2.50 17.75
C ASN A 55 3.49 1.67 18.54
N SER A 56 2.24 1.61 18.08
CA SER A 56 1.19 0.75 18.67
C SER A 56 1.49 -0.76 18.53
N GLY A 57 2.62 -1.12 17.92
CA GLY A 57 3.07 -2.48 17.75
C GLY A 57 2.78 -3.06 16.36
N PRO A 58 3.13 -4.35 16.15
CA PRO A 58 2.92 -5.02 14.89
C PRO A 58 1.43 -5.15 14.58
N ILE A 59 1.06 -4.81 13.34
CA ILE A 59 -0.31 -4.94 12.85
C ILE A 59 -0.40 -6.19 11.98
N GLU A 60 -1.31 -7.09 12.35
CA GLU A 60 -1.66 -8.23 11.52
C GLU A 60 -2.45 -7.76 10.29
N GLU A 61 -1.95 -8.12 9.10
CA GLU A 61 -2.57 -7.78 7.82
C GLU A 61 -3.90 -8.54 7.66
N SER A 62 -5.03 -7.83 7.61
CA SER A 62 -6.30 -8.43 7.20
C SER A 62 -6.29 -8.84 5.72
N PRO A 63 -7.20 -9.74 5.29
CA PRO A 63 -7.36 -10.09 3.88
C PRO A 63 -7.62 -8.86 2.99
N ALA A 64 -8.42 -7.90 3.46
CA ALA A 64 -8.71 -6.66 2.75
C ALA A 64 -7.45 -5.79 2.59
N LEU A 65 -6.70 -5.57 3.68
CA LEU A 65 -5.45 -4.80 3.61
C LEU A 65 -4.45 -5.47 2.67
N ARG A 66 -4.31 -6.79 2.75
CA ARG A 66 -3.40 -7.57 1.89
C ARG A 66 -3.77 -7.44 0.42
N ALA A 67 -5.06 -7.45 0.07
CA ALA A 67 -5.52 -7.26 -1.30
C ALA A 67 -5.17 -5.86 -1.83
N ILE A 68 -5.43 -4.82 -1.03
CA ILE A 68 -5.10 -3.43 -1.39
C ILE A 68 -3.59 -3.26 -1.56
N ILE A 69 -2.78 -3.81 -0.65
CA ILE A 69 -1.32 -3.73 -0.71
C ILE A 69 -0.80 -4.37 -2.00
N ARG A 70 -1.30 -5.54 -2.37
CA ARG A 70 -0.91 -6.20 -3.63
C ARG A 70 -1.24 -5.34 -4.84
N ASP A 71 -2.35 -4.61 -4.81
CA ASP A 71 -2.71 -3.66 -5.85
C ASP A 71 -1.74 -2.47 -5.89
N LEU A 72 -1.35 -1.92 -4.74
CA LEU A 72 -0.33 -0.87 -4.66
C LEU A 72 1.02 -1.35 -5.21
N GLU A 73 1.45 -2.58 -4.92
CA GLU A 73 2.68 -3.16 -5.49
C GLU A 73 2.63 -3.20 -7.03
N LYS A 74 1.47 -3.56 -7.60
CA LYS A 74 1.28 -3.53 -9.06
C LYS A 74 1.34 -2.11 -9.61
N LYS A 75 0.72 -1.13 -8.93
CA LYS A 75 0.75 0.29 -9.31
C LYS A 75 2.17 0.86 -9.28
N VAL A 76 2.94 0.54 -8.25
CA VAL A 76 4.38 0.88 -8.15
C VAL A 76 5.14 0.34 -9.35
N LEU A 77 4.96 -0.95 -9.67
CA LEU A 77 5.61 -1.58 -10.82
C LEU A 77 5.21 -0.90 -12.13
N HIS A 78 3.91 -0.73 -12.37
CA HIS A 78 3.40 -0.11 -13.59
C HIS A 78 3.94 1.32 -13.79
N ARG A 79 3.92 2.14 -12.73
CA ARG A 79 4.48 3.50 -12.75
C ARG A 79 5.99 3.48 -13.03
N LEU A 80 6.75 2.57 -12.42
CA LEU A 80 8.19 2.46 -12.65
C LEU A 80 8.52 1.98 -14.06
N SER A 81 7.76 1.02 -14.60
CA SER A 81 7.88 0.57 -16.00
C SER A 81 7.59 1.71 -16.98
N ASN A 82 6.50 2.46 -16.77
CA ASN A 82 6.14 3.58 -17.65
C ASN A 82 7.15 4.73 -17.57
N ARG A 83 7.78 4.94 -16.41
CA ARG A 83 8.85 5.94 -16.27
C ARG A 83 10.12 5.57 -17.05
N THR A 84 10.40 4.29 -17.19
CA THR A 84 11.54 3.81 -18.00
C THR A 84 11.26 3.96 -19.48
N SER A 85 10.02 3.74 -19.93
CA SER A 85 9.60 3.89 -21.34
C SER A 85 9.57 5.34 -21.84
N ASN A 86 9.54 6.34 -20.95
CA ASN A 86 9.45 7.76 -21.31
C ASN A 86 10.81 8.48 -21.31
N ARG A 87 11.91 7.71 -21.40
CA ARG A 87 13.30 8.19 -21.43
C ARG A 87 14.03 7.86 -22.74
N GLU A 88 13.30 7.43 -23.76
CA GLU A 88 13.82 7.11 -25.09
C GLU A 88 13.44 8.20 -26.10
#